data_AF-A0AAN7XDQ0-F1
#
_entry.id   AF-A0AAN7XDQ0-F1
#
_cell.length_a   1.000
_cell.length_b   1.000
_cell.length_c   1.000
_cell.angle_alpha   90.00
_cell.angle_beta   90.00
_cell.angle_gamma   90.00
#
_symmetry.space_group_name_H-M   'P 1'
#
loop_
_entity.id
_entity.type
_entity.pdbx_description
1 polymer ?
#
loop_
_entity_poly.entity_id
_entity_poly.type
_entity_poly.pdbx_seq_one_letter_code
_entity_poly.pdbx_strand_id
1 'polypeptide(L)'
;MSVEMVELSVKTAEPVRPAGVLQQNRVFLDFFWDIAKPDQEVRLKAVENLIQYLKTHDQADELEYTFKRLVDGLAHTREAARPGFSLALGQVLSAFEDVSLQSVLDRIKEKHNLQTVKKKLFRNAMFGNLFGVLALHQSGRLPKDPQVVLGCVKLLQSLSQRKQHLKDLPTKTMMDILNEIPEEVFEEVLLSALQTELEAAFSTPEQLQLLLVALRRFPQTLKPKKLKKLLGCSTIINADNIPKLTEVLKMAARSVKKECVLPSVVLDLLKLSLKEDSFQLFWNNAIIKGLLKEAPGPAHYLSFRLLGSALPLCLQSSCRRCYLGR
;
A
#
# COMPACT_ATOMS: atom_id res chain seq x y z
N MET A 1 79.53 -25.28 11.49
CA MET A 1 79.31 -25.36 10.02
C MET A 1 77.96 -26.02 9.80
N SER A 2 76.89 -25.23 9.87
CA SER A 2 75.53 -25.66 9.56
C SER A 2 74.89 -24.51 8.78
N VAL A 3 74.64 -24.74 7.49
CA VAL A 3 74.05 -23.77 6.58
C VAL A 3 72.55 -24.07 6.54
N GLU A 4 71.73 -23.19 7.10
CA GLU A 4 70.28 -23.22 6.91
C GLU A 4 69.96 -22.61 5.54
N MET A 5 69.41 -23.45 4.66
CA MET A 5 68.84 -23.06 3.37
C MET A 5 67.42 -22.54 3.63
N VAL A 6 67.21 -21.24 3.44
CA VAL A 6 65.87 -20.62 3.45
C VAL A 6 65.26 -20.80 2.06
N GLU A 7 64.25 -21.66 1.94
CA GLU A 7 63.41 -21.78 0.75
C GLU A 7 62.57 -20.51 0.58
N LEU A 8 62.83 -19.78 -0.51
CA LEU A 8 62.03 -18.66 -0.97
C LEU A 8 60.73 -19.19 -1.58
N SER A 9 59.63 -19.08 -0.82
CA SER A 9 58.28 -19.34 -1.29
C SER A 9 57.91 -18.37 -2.42
N VAL A 10 57.78 -18.91 -3.63
CA VAL A 10 57.30 -18.18 -4.82
C VAL A 10 55.83 -17.83 -4.60
N LYS A 11 55.54 -16.55 -4.35
CA LYS A 11 54.17 -16.02 -4.41
C LYS A 11 53.66 -16.15 -5.84
N THR A 12 52.70 -17.04 -6.04
CA THR A 12 51.87 -17.08 -7.24
C THR A 12 51.19 -15.72 -7.44
N ALA A 13 51.43 -15.11 -8.60
CA ALA A 13 50.82 -13.84 -8.97
C ALA A 13 49.30 -14.02 -9.11
N GLU A 14 48.53 -13.19 -8.40
CA GLU A 14 47.09 -13.08 -8.60
C GLU A 14 46.79 -12.63 -10.04
N PRO A 15 45.75 -13.16 -10.69
CA PRO A 15 45.38 -12.72 -12.02
C PRO A 15 44.95 -11.26 -11.99
N VAL A 16 45.67 -10.42 -12.74
CA VAL A 16 45.38 -8.99 -12.93
C VAL A 16 43.99 -8.86 -13.56
N ARG A 17 43.01 -8.40 -12.77
CA ARG A 17 41.66 -8.12 -13.25
C ARG A 17 41.74 -6.96 -14.26
N PRO A 18 41.20 -7.10 -15.50
CA PRO A 18 41.27 -6.04 -16.49
C PRO A 18 40.49 -4.80 -16.03
N ALA A 19 41.08 -3.62 -16.18
CA ALA A 19 40.55 -2.35 -15.68
C ALA A 19 39.10 -2.03 -16.12
N GLY A 20 38.68 -2.54 -17.29
CA GLY A 20 37.32 -2.38 -17.81
C GLY A 20 36.23 -3.04 -16.94
N VAL A 21 36.51 -4.21 -16.35
CA VAL A 21 35.56 -4.93 -15.47
C VAL A 21 35.38 -4.18 -14.14
N LEU A 22 36.45 -3.58 -13.62
CA LEU A 22 36.38 -2.76 -12.41
C LEU A 22 35.60 -1.46 -12.64
N GLN A 23 35.69 -0.87 -13.82
CA GLN A 23 34.96 0.35 -14.18
C GLN A 23 33.47 0.07 -14.43
N GLN A 24 33.12 -1.03 -15.11
CA GLN A 24 31.73 -1.49 -15.26
C GLN A 24 31.08 -1.75 -13.89
N ASN A 25 31.79 -2.43 -12.99
CA ASN A 25 31.34 -2.63 -11.61
C ASN A 25 31.09 -1.31 -10.87
N ARG A 26 31.88 -0.25 -11.12
CA ARG A 26 31.63 1.07 -10.50
C ARG A 26 30.36 1.72 -11.03
N VAL A 27 30.16 1.73 -12.35
CA VAL A 27 28.96 2.31 -12.98
C VAL A 27 27.69 1.60 -12.49
N PHE A 28 27.72 0.26 -12.41
CA PHE A 28 26.63 -0.52 -11.84
C PHE A 28 26.31 -0.14 -10.39
N LEU A 29 27.33 0.05 -9.57
CA LEU A 29 27.16 0.43 -8.16
C LEU A 29 26.65 1.87 -7.98
N ASP A 30 27.00 2.78 -8.89
CA ASP A 30 26.59 4.19 -8.84
C ASP A 30 25.07 4.36 -9.01
N PHE A 31 24.40 3.46 -9.74
CA PHE A 31 22.94 3.48 -9.86
C PHE A 31 22.24 3.45 -8.48
N PHE A 32 22.71 2.62 -7.55
CA PHE A 32 22.12 2.53 -6.21
C PHE A 32 22.34 3.79 -5.37
N TRP A 33 23.47 4.47 -5.59
CA TRP A 33 23.73 5.78 -4.97
C TRP A 33 22.78 6.84 -5.50
N ASP A 34 22.53 6.85 -6.80
CA ASP A 34 21.63 7.81 -7.44
C ASP A 34 20.16 7.56 -7.11
N ILE A 35 19.73 6.29 -7.00
CA ILE A 35 18.39 5.91 -6.50
C ILE A 35 18.12 6.46 -5.10
N ALA A 36 19.15 6.63 -4.27
CA ALA A 36 19.02 7.14 -2.91
C ALA A 36 18.98 8.69 -2.83
N LYS A 37 19.17 9.42 -3.93
CA LYS A 37 19.18 10.89 -3.95
C LYS A 37 17.77 11.47 -3.77
N PRO A 38 17.63 12.67 -3.17
CA PRO A 38 16.34 13.32 -2.97
C PRO A 38 15.75 13.89 -4.28
N ASP A 39 16.57 14.12 -5.29
CA ASP A 39 16.15 14.59 -6.61
C ASP A 39 15.37 13.52 -7.38
N GLN A 40 14.17 13.85 -7.85
CA GLN A 40 13.30 12.89 -8.53
C GLN A 40 13.82 12.48 -9.91
N GLU A 41 14.31 13.42 -10.71
CA GLU A 41 14.77 13.13 -12.07
C GLU A 41 16.00 12.23 -12.05
N VAL A 42 16.94 12.51 -11.13
CA VAL A 42 18.14 11.67 -10.94
C VAL A 42 17.75 10.25 -10.54
N ARG A 43 16.78 10.08 -9.62
CA ARG A 43 16.31 8.76 -9.23
C ARG A 43 15.69 8.00 -10.39
N LEU A 44 14.78 8.62 -11.14
CA LEU A 44 14.08 7.97 -12.25
C LEU A 44 15.06 7.53 -13.34
N LYS A 45 15.98 8.41 -13.70
CA LYS A 45 17.03 8.11 -14.68
C LYS A 45 17.96 6.97 -14.22
N ALA A 46 18.28 6.92 -12.93
CA ALA A 46 19.08 5.83 -12.37
C ALA A 46 18.35 4.47 -12.42
N VAL A 47 17.03 4.45 -12.19
CA VAL A 47 16.22 3.22 -12.32
C VAL A 47 16.18 2.74 -13.78
N GLU A 48 15.91 3.65 -14.72
CA GLU A 48 15.93 3.31 -16.16
C GLU A 48 17.29 2.76 -16.60
N ASN A 49 18.37 3.45 -16.22
CA ASN A 49 19.72 3.03 -16.56
C ASN A 49 20.09 1.68 -15.94
N LEU A 50 19.69 1.42 -14.69
CA LEU A 50 19.90 0.14 -14.02
C LEU A 50 19.21 -1.02 -14.77
N ILE A 51 17.95 -0.82 -15.17
CA ILE A 51 17.19 -1.85 -15.91
C ILE A 51 17.82 -2.08 -17.29
N GLN A 52 18.19 -1.02 -17.99
CA GLN A 52 18.85 -1.13 -19.29
C GLN A 52 20.21 -1.84 -19.17
N TYR A 53 20.98 -1.50 -18.15
CA TYR A 53 22.26 -2.16 -17.86
C TYR A 53 22.06 -3.66 -17.64
N LEU A 54 21.14 -4.07 -16.76
CA LEU A 54 20.86 -5.48 -16.48
C LEU A 54 20.37 -6.25 -17.71
N LYS A 55 19.52 -5.63 -18.55
CA LYS A 55 19.04 -6.25 -19.80
C LYS A 55 20.14 -6.47 -20.84
N THR A 56 21.18 -5.62 -20.83
CA THR A 56 22.26 -5.69 -21.82
C THR A 56 23.39 -6.62 -21.43
N HIS A 57 23.63 -6.84 -20.13
CA HIS A 57 24.78 -7.61 -19.66
C HIS A 57 24.44 -9.05 -19.24
N ASP A 58 23.15 -9.39 -19.09
CA ASP A 58 22.63 -10.73 -18.74
C ASP A 58 23.47 -11.50 -17.71
N GLN A 59 23.86 -10.81 -16.63
CA GLN A 59 24.63 -11.40 -15.54
C GLN A 59 23.71 -11.74 -14.36
N ALA A 60 23.43 -13.03 -14.17
CA ALA A 60 22.60 -13.52 -13.08
C ALA A 60 23.09 -13.03 -11.70
N ASP A 61 24.41 -12.93 -11.50
CA ASP A 61 25.02 -12.45 -10.25
C ASP A 61 24.73 -10.97 -9.98
N GLU A 62 24.73 -10.12 -11.02
CA GLU A 62 24.39 -8.69 -10.90
C GLU A 62 22.90 -8.48 -10.65
N LEU A 63 22.05 -9.31 -11.26
CA LEU A 63 20.61 -9.29 -11.00
C LEU A 63 20.31 -9.70 -9.55
N GLU A 64 20.92 -10.78 -9.07
CA GLU A 64 20.80 -11.24 -7.68
C GLU A 64 21.32 -10.18 -6.70
N TYR A 65 22.47 -9.56 -7.01
CA TYR A 65 23.01 -8.44 -6.25
C TYR A 65 22.06 -7.24 -6.22
N THR A 66 21.42 -6.94 -7.35
CA THR A 66 20.44 -5.86 -7.47
C THR A 66 19.27 -6.10 -6.52
N PHE A 67 18.66 -7.29 -6.54
CA PHE A 67 17.57 -7.60 -5.62
C PHE A 67 17.99 -7.48 -4.15
N LYS A 68 19.17 -7.99 -3.80
CA LYS A 68 19.72 -7.84 -2.44
C LYS A 68 19.87 -6.37 -2.04
N ARG A 69 20.44 -5.53 -2.91
CA ARG A 69 20.65 -4.10 -2.64
C ARG A 69 19.34 -3.33 -2.54
N LEU A 70 18.39 -3.60 -3.43
CA LEU A 70 17.11 -2.92 -3.44
C LEU A 70 16.28 -3.29 -2.20
N VAL A 71 16.22 -4.58 -1.83
CA VAL A 71 15.53 -5.06 -0.61
C VAL A 71 16.15 -4.44 0.65
N ASP A 72 17.48 -4.36 0.74
CA ASP A 72 18.18 -3.70 1.84
C ASP A 72 17.84 -2.20 1.91
N GLY A 73 17.73 -1.55 0.75
CA GLY A 73 17.41 -0.12 0.61
C GLY A 73 15.97 0.25 1.00
N LEU A 74 15.03 -0.69 1.09
CA LEU A 74 13.65 -0.40 1.52
C LEU A 74 13.59 0.17 2.95
N ALA A 75 14.54 -0.24 3.81
CA ALA A 75 14.67 0.22 5.19
C ALA A 75 15.75 1.29 5.38
N HIS A 76 16.09 2.02 4.32
CA HIS A 76 17.16 3.01 4.35
C HIS A 76 16.97 4.04 5.49
N THR A 77 18.08 4.47 6.09
CA THR A 77 18.08 5.42 7.23
C THR A 77 17.54 6.78 6.82
N ARG A 78 17.96 7.27 5.64
CA ARG A 78 17.40 8.48 5.01
C ARG A 78 15.99 8.19 4.50
N GLU A 79 14.99 8.85 5.07
CA GLU A 79 13.57 8.63 4.72
C GLU A 79 13.29 8.91 3.24
N ALA A 80 13.92 9.95 2.67
CA ALA A 80 13.76 10.33 1.27
C ALA A 80 14.24 9.27 0.26
N ALA A 81 15.11 8.34 0.67
CA ALA A 81 15.64 7.29 -0.21
C ALA A 81 14.68 6.08 -0.35
N ARG A 82 13.85 5.82 0.67
CA ARG A 82 13.02 4.60 0.73
C ARG A 82 12.04 4.47 -0.45
N PRO A 83 11.34 5.55 -0.87
CA PRO A 83 10.47 5.49 -2.06
C PRO A 83 11.26 5.19 -3.35
N GLY A 84 12.49 5.68 -3.46
CA GLY A 84 13.37 5.41 -4.59
C GLY A 84 13.69 3.92 -4.73
N PHE A 85 14.10 3.28 -3.62
CA PHE A 85 14.36 1.83 -3.60
C PHE A 85 13.10 0.99 -3.84
N SER A 86 11.95 1.41 -3.29
CA SER A 86 10.66 0.75 -3.52
C SER A 86 10.28 0.77 -5.00
N LEU A 87 10.36 1.94 -5.64
CA LEU A 87 10.07 2.10 -7.06
C LEU A 87 11.04 1.29 -7.91
N ALA A 88 12.35 1.40 -7.64
CA ALA A 88 13.38 0.66 -8.36
C ALA A 88 13.11 -0.85 -8.31
N LEU A 89 12.77 -1.39 -7.13
CA LEU A 89 12.44 -2.81 -6.97
C LEU A 89 11.19 -3.18 -7.79
N GLY A 90 10.13 -2.38 -7.73
CA GLY A 90 8.92 -2.61 -8.53
C GLY A 90 9.19 -2.62 -10.05
N GLN A 91 10.00 -1.67 -10.53
CA GLN A 91 10.34 -1.58 -11.96
C GLN A 91 11.25 -2.73 -12.42
N VAL A 92 12.22 -3.15 -11.60
CA VAL A 92 13.03 -4.34 -11.90
C VAL A 92 12.14 -5.60 -11.92
N LEU A 93 11.23 -5.77 -10.96
CA LEU A 93 10.29 -6.91 -10.96
C LEU A 93 9.35 -6.90 -12.18
N SER A 94 8.95 -5.73 -12.65
CA SER A 94 8.15 -5.59 -13.87
C SER A 94 8.97 -5.91 -15.12
N ALA A 95 10.27 -5.60 -15.14
CA ALA A 95 11.14 -5.83 -16.29
C ALA A 95 11.63 -7.28 -16.41
N PHE A 96 11.72 -8.01 -15.29
CA PHE A 96 12.23 -9.38 -15.21
C PHE A 96 11.13 -10.32 -14.67
N GLU A 97 10.22 -10.73 -15.56
CA GLU A 97 9.04 -11.53 -15.20
C GLU A 97 9.38 -12.95 -14.70
N ASP A 98 10.53 -13.50 -15.07
CA ASP A 98 10.99 -14.82 -14.64
C ASP A 98 11.29 -14.90 -13.14
N VAL A 99 11.52 -13.74 -12.49
CA VAL A 99 11.79 -13.67 -11.05
C VAL A 99 10.49 -13.87 -10.28
N SER A 100 10.45 -14.85 -9.39
CA SER A 100 9.30 -15.14 -8.54
C SER A 100 9.00 -14.01 -7.55
N LEU A 101 7.77 -13.48 -7.58
CA LEU A 101 7.29 -12.51 -6.59
C LEU A 101 7.29 -13.11 -5.16
N GLN A 102 7.03 -14.42 -5.03
CA GLN A 102 7.04 -15.11 -3.75
C GLN A 102 8.44 -15.11 -3.13
N SER A 103 9.47 -15.44 -3.92
CA SER A 103 10.87 -15.38 -3.44
C SER A 103 11.25 -13.99 -2.93
N VAL A 104 10.81 -12.94 -3.64
CA VAL A 104 11.12 -11.56 -3.27
C VAL A 104 10.36 -11.13 -2.02
N LEU A 105 9.09 -11.52 -1.88
CA LEU A 105 8.32 -11.31 -0.65
C LEU A 105 8.98 -11.98 0.56
N ASP A 106 9.50 -13.20 0.40
CA ASP A 106 10.15 -13.92 1.49
C ASP A 106 11.48 -13.25 1.88
N ARG A 107 12.27 -12.78 0.91
CA ARG A 107 13.48 -11.96 1.17
C ARG A 107 13.15 -10.67 1.93
N ILE A 108 12.06 -9.99 1.58
CA ILE A 108 11.59 -8.78 2.28
C ILE A 108 11.27 -9.13 3.74
N LYS A 109 10.49 -10.18 3.98
CA LYS A 109 10.10 -10.62 5.32
C LYS A 109 11.29 -11.05 6.17
N GLU A 110 12.24 -11.77 5.57
CA GLU A 110 13.46 -12.21 6.25
C GLU A 110 14.32 -11.01 6.64
N LYS A 111 14.61 -10.12 5.67
CA LYS A 111 15.48 -8.96 5.90
C LYS A 111 14.90 -7.99 6.93
N HIS A 112 13.58 -7.77 6.88
CA HIS A 112 12.88 -6.79 7.70
C HIS A 112 12.05 -7.44 8.82
N ASN A 113 12.46 -8.62 9.30
CA ASN A 113 11.73 -9.36 10.32
C ASN A 113 11.65 -8.58 11.65
N LEU A 114 10.43 -8.18 12.04
CA LEU A 114 10.20 -7.36 13.22
C LEU A 114 10.52 -8.05 14.56
N GLN A 115 10.65 -9.38 14.58
CA GLN A 115 10.98 -10.14 15.79
C GLN A 115 12.48 -10.19 16.06
N THR A 116 13.31 -10.16 15.02
CA THR A 116 14.77 -10.36 15.13
C THR A 116 15.55 -9.05 15.01
N VAL A 117 14.97 -8.02 14.40
CA VAL A 117 15.65 -6.73 14.21
C VAL A 117 15.98 -6.03 15.53
N LYS A 118 17.15 -5.40 15.58
CA LYS A 118 17.58 -4.57 16.72
C LYS A 118 16.57 -3.44 16.95
N LYS A 119 16.28 -3.11 18.22
CA LYS A 119 15.33 -2.04 18.61
C LYS A 119 15.53 -0.73 17.83
N LYS A 120 16.78 -0.31 17.61
CA LYS A 120 17.11 0.92 16.87
C LYS A 120 16.73 0.90 15.39
N LEU A 121 16.63 -0.29 14.78
CA LEU A 121 16.25 -0.48 13.37
C LEU A 121 14.78 -0.90 13.22
N PHE A 122 14.05 -1.06 14.33
CA PHE A 122 12.66 -1.53 14.31
C PHE A 122 11.76 -0.64 13.45
N ARG A 123 11.90 0.69 13.56
CA ARG A 123 11.17 1.65 12.72
C ARG A 123 11.53 1.50 11.24
N ASN A 124 12.81 1.33 10.94
CA ASN A 124 13.29 1.14 9.57
C ASN A 124 12.74 -0.15 8.96
N ALA A 125 12.75 -1.25 9.71
CA ALA A 125 12.20 -2.53 9.26
C ALA A 125 10.69 -2.46 9.01
N MET A 126 9.92 -1.70 9.81
CA MET A 126 8.50 -1.45 9.52
C MET A 126 8.31 -0.76 8.17
N PHE A 127 9.11 0.27 7.88
CA PHE A 127 9.08 0.90 6.55
C PHE A 127 9.59 -0.03 5.46
N GLY A 128 10.61 -0.85 5.73
CA GLY A 128 11.13 -1.85 4.79
C GLY A 128 10.06 -2.82 4.32
N ASN A 129 9.24 -3.35 5.25
CA ASN A 129 8.10 -4.19 4.92
C ASN A 129 7.03 -3.45 4.11
N LEU A 130 6.65 -2.23 4.53
CA LEU A 130 5.65 -1.42 3.83
C LEU A 130 6.09 -1.10 2.39
N PHE A 131 7.30 -0.59 2.21
CA PHE A 131 7.86 -0.27 0.89
C PHE A 131 8.14 -1.53 0.05
N GLY A 132 8.39 -2.67 0.69
CA GLY A 132 8.49 -3.96 -0.01
C GLY A 132 7.15 -4.38 -0.60
N VAL A 133 6.07 -4.27 0.15
CA VAL A 133 4.71 -4.54 -0.38
C VAL A 133 4.33 -3.54 -1.46
N LEU A 134 4.66 -2.25 -1.29
CA LEU A 134 4.46 -1.24 -2.33
C LEU A 134 5.24 -1.56 -3.61
N ALA A 135 6.47 -2.07 -3.50
CA ALA A 135 7.25 -2.47 -4.67
C ALA A 135 6.61 -3.66 -5.42
N LEU A 136 6.13 -4.66 -4.67
CA LEU A 136 5.41 -5.80 -5.26
C LEU A 136 4.12 -5.36 -5.97
N HIS A 137 3.36 -4.44 -5.36
CA HIS A 137 2.19 -3.82 -5.98
C HIS A 137 2.56 -3.05 -7.26
N GLN A 138 3.54 -2.16 -7.18
CA GLN A 138 4.00 -1.34 -8.31
C GLN A 138 4.60 -2.12 -9.47
N SER A 139 4.96 -3.39 -9.27
CA SER A 139 5.38 -4.27 -10.37
C SER A 139 4.26 -4.58 -11.36
N GLY A 140 2.98 -4.37 -10.99
CA GLY A 140 1.82 -4.71 -11.80
C GLY A 140 1.55 -6.21 -11.94
N ARG A 141 2.38 -7.05 -11.30
CA ARG A 141 2.30 -8.52 -11.41
C ARG A 141 1.43 -9.15 -10.32
N LEU A 142 1.20 -8.41 -9.21
CA LEU A 142 0.52 -8.91 -8.02
C LEU A 142 -0.87 -9.53 -8.29
N PRO A 143 -1.73 -8.99 -9.19
CA PRO A 143 -3.04 -9.60 -9.50
C PRO A 143 -2.96 -11.04 -10.05
N LYS A 144 -1.81 -11.45 -10.59
CA LYS A 144 -1.58 -12.78 -11.18
C LYS A 144 -1.13 -13.82 -10.14
N ASP A 145 -0.78 -13.41 -8.93
CA ASP A 145 -0.19 -14.26 -7.89
C ASP A 145 -0.99 -14.22 -6.56
N PRO A 146 -2.12 -14.96 -6.44
CA PRO A 146 -3.02 -14.87 -5.28
C PRO A 146 -2.34 -15.15 -3.92
N GLN A 147 -1.38 -16.07 -3.88
CA GLN A 147 -0.64 -16.39 -2.65
C GLN A 147 0.26 -15.23 -2.20
N VAL A 148 0.87 -14.51 -3.14
CA VAL A 148 1.68 -13.33 -2.84
C VAL A 148 0.79 -12.19 -2.36
N VAL A 149 -0.40 -12.02 -2.98
CA VAL A 149 -1.42 -11.05 -2.52
C VAL A 149 -1.78 -11.32 -1.06
N LEU A 150 -2.07 -12.59 -0.69
CA LEU A 150 -2.34 -12.98 0.69
C LEU A 150 -1.20 -12.62 1.64
N GLY A 151 0.03 -12.95 1.23
CA GLY A 151 1.22 -12.68 2.01
C GLY A 151 1.45 -11.19 2.24
N CYS A 152 1.18 -10.36 1.22
CA CYS A 152 1.25 -8.91 1.30
C CYS A 152 0.19 -8.35 2.26
N VAL A 153 -1.07 -8.77 2.12
CA VAL A 153 -2.17 -8.31 3.00
C VAL A 153 -1.91 -8.70 4.45
N LYS A 154 -1.51 -9.96 4.74
CA LYS A 154 -1.15 -10.39 6.10
C LYS A 154 -0.02 -9.57 6.70
N LEU A 155 0.99 -9.24 5.89
CA LEU A 155 2.08 -8.38 6.33
C LEU A 155 1.56 -6.97 6.66
N LEU A 156 0.74 -6.37 5.80
CA LEU A 156 0.11 -5.06 6.05
C LEU A 156 -0.80 -5.06 7.29
N GLN A 157 -1.56 -6.13 7.53
CA GLN A 157 -2.38 -6.28 8.75
C GLN A 157 -1.49 -6.22 10.01
N SER A 158 -0.37 -6.94 10.02
CA SER A 158 0.58 -6.92 11.14
C SER A 158 1.19 -5.53 11.39
N LEU A 159 1.37 -4.74 10.32
CA LEU A 159 1.86 -3.37 10.39
C LEU A 159 0.78 -2.37 10.84
N SER A 160 -0.48 -2.62 10.48
CA SER A 160 -1.64 -1.76 10.78
C SER A 160 -1.88 -1.59 12.28
N GLN A 161 -1.48 -2.58 13.09
CA GLN A 161 -1.52 -2.52 14.55
C GLN A 161 -0.57 -1.45 15.14
N ARG A 162 0.37 -0.92 14.34
CA ARG A 162 1.44 -0.01 14.78
C ARG A 162 1.25 1.42 14.24
N LYS A 163 0.06 1.98 14.46
CA LYS A 163 -0.36 3.31 13.94
C LYS A 163 0.58 4.46 14.30
N GLN A 164 1.31 4.39 15.41
CA GLN A 164 2.23 5.45 15.86
C GLN A 164 3.36 5.74 14.84
N HIS A 165 3.77 4.75 14.04
CA HIS A 165 4.89 4.90 13.12
C HIS A 165 4.48 5.01 11.65
N LEU A 166 3.46 4.25 11.24
CA LEU A 166 3.05 4.14 9.84
C LEU A 166 1.74 4.86 9.52
N LYS A 167 1.08 5.47 10.52
CA LYS A 167 -0.24 6.11 10.39
C LYS A 167 -1.23 5.16 9.71
N ASP A 168 -1.81 5.58 8.59
CA ASP A 168 -2.81 4.87 7.78
C ASP A 168 -2.23 4.27 6.49
N LEU A 169 -0.91 4.35 6.28
CA LEU A 169 -0.25 3.84 5.08
C LEU A 169 -0.49 2.35 4.82
N PRO A 170 -0.45 1.45 5.83
CA PRO A 170 -0.72 0.03 5.59
C PRO A 170 -2.15 -0.21 5.08
N THR A 171 -3.14 0.47 5.65
CA THR A 171 -4.53 0.34 5.20
C THR A 171 -4.73 0.95 3.83
N LYS A 172 -4.09 2.09 3.53
CA LYS A 172 -4.08 2.67 2.17
C LYS A 172 -3.52 1.69 1.14
N THR A 173 -2.39 1.08 1.45
CA THR A 173 -1.77 0.09 0.56
C THR A 173 -2.67 -1.14 0.37
N MET A 174 -3.37 -1.60 1.41
CA MET A 174 -4.36 -2.68 1.26
C MET A 174 -5.49 -2.27 0.31
N MET A 175 -5.98 -1.03 0.40
CA MET A 175 -7.02 -0.53 -0.49
C MET A 175 -6.56 -0.39 -1.94
N ASP A 176 -5.31 0.02 -2.16
CA ASP A 176 -4.70 0.08 -3.49
C ASP A 176 -4.67 -1.32 -4.13
N ILE A 177 -4.17 -2.33 -3.38
CA ILE A 177 -4.19 -3.74 -3.81
C ILE A 177 -5.62 -4.20 -4.14
N LEU A 178 -6.61 -3.90 -3.28
CA LEU A 178 -8.00 -4.30 -3.53
C LEU A 178 -8.57 -3.69 -4.83
N ASN A 179 -8.13 -2.51 -5.25
CA ASN A 179 -8.62 -1.91 -6.49
C ASN A 179 -8.09 -2.62 -7.75
N GLU A 180 -6.94 -3.27 -7.66
CA GLU A 180 -6.25 -3.89 -8.80
C GLU A 180 -6.53 -5.40 -8.96
N ILE A 181 -6.94 -6.09 -7.90
CA ILE A 181 -7.17 -7.55 -7.97
C ILE A 181 -8.52 -7.93 -8.62
N PRO A 182 -8.63 -9.13 -9.22
CA PRO A 182 -9.88 -9.73 -9.65
C PRO A 182 -10.81 -10.09 -8.48
N GLU A 183 -12.10 -10.27 -8.77
CA GLU A 183 -13.11 -10.63 -7.76
C GLU A 183 -12.90 -12.06 -7.23
N GLU A 184 -12.44 -12.96 -8.08
CA GLU A 184 -12.11 -14.35 -7.76
C GLU A 184 -11.01 -14.42 -6.70
N VAL A 185 -9.93 -13.64 -6.88
CA VAL A 185 -8.81 -13.56 -5.93
C VAL A 185 -9.26 -13.00 -4.59
N PHE A 186 -10.17 -12.03 -4.59
CA PHE A 186 -10.74 -11.51 -3.37
C PHE A 186 -11.55 -12.57 -2.62
N GLU A 187 -12.45 -13.28 -3.31
CA GLU A 187 -13.32 -14.28 -2.70
C GLU A 187 -12.56 -15.49 -2.16
N GLU A 188 -11.63 -16.04 -2.94
CA GLU A 188 -10.91 -17.26 -2.61
C GLU A 188 -9.88 -17.05 -1.49
N VAL A 189 -9.20 -15.90 -1.51
CA VAL A 189 -7.96 -15.73 -0.75
C VAL A 189 -8.05 -14.61 0.28
N LEU A 190 -8.59 -13.43 -0.08
CA LEU A 190 -8.55 -12.27 0.81
C LEU A 190 -9.74 -12.14 1.73
N LEU A 191 -10.91 -12.64 1.35
CA LEU A 191 -12.12 -12.48 2.15
C LEU A 191 -11.98 -13.10 3.53
N SER A 192 -11.36 -14.28 3.62
CA SER A 192 -11.06 -14.94 4.91
C SER A 192 -9.98 -14.19 5.69
N ALA A 193 -8.95 -13.68 5.01
CA ALA A 193 -7.87 -12.95 5.64
C ALA A 193 -8.30 -11.61 6.23
N LEU A 194 -9.19 -10.88 5.54
CA LEU A 194 -9.69 -9.56 5.93
C LEU A 194 -10.98 -9.64 6.78
N GLN A 195 -11.46 -10.84 7.12
CA GLN A 195 -12.74 -11.01 7.79
C GLN A 195 -12.84 -10.16 9.06
N THR A 196 -11.82 -10.21 9.92
CA THR A 196 -11.79 -9.45 11.18
C THR A 196 -11.89 -7.94 10.95
N GLU A 197 -11.18 -7.41 9.96
CA GLU A 197 -11.21 -5.99 9.60
C GLU A 197 -12.56 -5.57 9.02
N LEU A 198 -13.17 -6.42 8.20
CA LEU A 198 -14.49 -6.18 7.61
C LEU A 198 -15.58 -6.25 8.67
N GLU A 199 -15.53 -7.18 9.62
CA GLU A 199 -16.46 -7.26 10.75
C GLU A 199 -16.34 -6.03 11.67
N ALA A 200 -15.13 -5.51 11.82
CA ALA A 200 -14.85 -4.30 12.59
C ALA A 200 -15.09 -2.99 11.83
N ALA A 201 -15.74 -3.01 10.65
CA ALA A 201 -15.88 -1.86 9.74
C ALA A 201 -16.34 -0.55 10.40
N PHE A 202 -17.17 -0.60 11.45
CA PHE A 202 -17.67 0.59 12.14
C PHE A 202 -16.76 1.11 13.26
N SER A 203 -15.55 0.56 13.44
CA SER A 203 -14.69 0.91 14.57
C SER A 203 -13.73 2.05 14.24
N THR A 204 -13.22 2.13 13.00
CA THR A 204 -12.39 3.25 12.54
C THR A 204 -12.72 3.70 11.12
N PRO A 205 -12.42 4.96 10.74
CA PRO A 205 -12.59 5.46 9.38
C PRO A 205 -11.92 4.58 8.31
N GLU A 206 -10.75 4.03 8.62
CA GLU A 206 -9.97 3.22 7.69
C GLU A 206 -10.61 1.83 7.46
N GLN A 207 -11.17 1.21 8.50
CA GLN A 207 -11.89 -0.06 8.38
C GLN A 207 -13.21 0.12 7.61
N LEU A 208 -13.91 1.23 7.85
CA LEU A 208 -15.10 1.55 7.08
C LEU A 208 -14.75 1.77 5.61
N GLN A 209 -13.68 2.52 5.32
CA GLN A 209 -13.23 2.73 3.96
C GLN A 209 -12.86 1.40 3.28
N LEU A 210 -12.15 0.50 3.97
CA LEU A 210 -11.80 -0.82 3.45
C LEU A 210 -13.04 -1.59 3.00
N LEU A 211 -14.08 -1.62 3.84
CA LEU A 211 -15.36 -2.24 3.51
C LEU A 211 -16.05 -1.57 2.31
N LEU A 212 -16.08 -0.23 2.25
CA LEU A 212 -16.70 0.50 1.14
C LEU A 212 -15.98 0.24 -0.19
N VAL A 213 -14.66 0.16 -0.18
CA VAL A 213 -13.86 -0.19 -1.35
C VAL A 213 -14.17 -1.63 -1.78
N ALA A 214 -14.22 -2.57 -0.83
CA ALA A 214 -14.55 -3.96 -1.13
C ALA A 214 -15.98 -4.09 -1.71
N LEU A 215 -16.97 -3.40 -1.16
CA LEU A 215 -18.34 -3.37 -1.67
C LEU A 215 -18.44 -2.80 -3.08
N ARG A 216 -17.67 -1.75 -3.36
CA ARG A 216 -17.63 -1.13 -4.69
C ARG A 216 -16.99 -2.07 -5.72
N ARG A 217 -15.93 -2.77 -5.34
CA ARG A 217 -15.12 -3.58 -6.26
C ARG A 217 -15.64 -5.00 -6.45
N PHE A 218 -16.26 -5.59 -5.42
CA PHE A 218 -16.70 -6.99 -5.37
C PHE A 218 -18.20 -7.11 -5.01
N PRO A 219 -19.10 -6.49 -5.79
CA PRO A 219 -20.53 -6.50 -5.48
C PRO A 219 -21.18 -7.89 -5.62
N GLN A 220 -20.58 -8.84 -6.35
CA GLN A 220 -21.15 -10.18 -6.51
C GLN A 220 -20.80 -11.08 -5.33
N THR A 221 -19.59 -10.97 -4.80
CA THR A 221 -19.15 -11.69 -3.59
C THR A 221 -19.81 -11.12 -2.33
N LEU A 222 -19.86 -9.79 -2.17
CA LEU A 222 -20.39 -9.12 -0.98
C LEU A 222 -21.89 -8.79 -1.08
N LYS A 223 -22.69 -9.80 -1.46
CA LYS A 223 -24.16 -9.70 -1.50
C LYS A 223 -24.77 -9.43 -0.11
N PRO A 224 -26.01 -8.91 -0.03
CA PRO A 224 -26.68 -8.61 1.24
C PRO A 224 -26.72 -9.78 2.24
N LYS A 225 -26.83 -11.03 1.74
CA LYS A 225 -26.78 -12.23 2.59
C LYS A 225 -25.42 -12.41 3.26
N LYS A 226 -24.32 -12.11 2.56
CA LYS A 226 -22.95 -12.20 3.09
C LYS A 226 -22.67 -11.05 4.05
N LEU A 227 -23.12 -9.83 3.72
CA LEU A 227 -23.05 -8.68 4.62
C LEU A 227 -23.82 -8.92 5.92
N LYS A 228 -25.01 -9.53 5.84
CA LYS A 228 -25.77 -9.89 7.04
C LYS A 228 -25.02 -10.86 7.95
N LYS A 229 -24.23 -11.78 7.37
CA LYS A 229 -23.37 -12.70 8.15
C LYS A 229 -22.17 -11.98 8.77
N LEU A 230 -21.55 -11.05 8.05
CA LEU A 230 -20.36 -10.32 8.50
C LEU A 230 -20.69 -9.24 9.53
N LEU A 231 -21.68 -8.39 9.24
CA LEU A 231 -21.97 -7.16 10.00
C LEU A 231 -23.28 -7.23 10.79
N GLY A 232 -24.04 -8.32 10.68
CA GLY A 232 -25.40 -8.41 11.23
C GLY A 232 -26.45 -7.60 10.45
N CYS A 233 -26.06 -6.86 9.41
CA CYS A 233 -26.94 -5.98 8.63
C CYS A 233 -26.82 -6.24 7.12
N SER A 234 -27.93 -6.06 6.39
CA SER A 234 -27.98 -6.27 4.94
C SER A 234 -27.49 -5.06 4.13
N THR A 235 -27.48 -3.87 4.73
CA THR A 235 -27.06 -2.60 4.14
C THR A 235 -26.21 -1.83 5.15
N ILE A 236 -25.26 -1.02 4.67
CA ILE A 236 -24.38 -0.25 5.55
C ILE A 236 -25.15 0.91 6.18
N ILE A 237 -25.96 1.61 5.38
CA ILE A 237 -26.74 2.77 5.80
C ILE A 237 -28.15 2.31 6.18
N ASN A 238 -28.38 2.12 7.48
CA ASN A 238 -29.67 1.79 8.07
C ASN A 238 -29.80 2.45 9.45
N ALA A 239 -31.02 2.48 10.01
CA ALA A 239 -31.30 3.15 11.27
C ALA A 239 -30.40 2.67 12.43
N ASP A 240 -30.11 1.37 12.51
CA ASP A 240 -29.32 0.78 13.60
C ASP A 240 -27.83 1.15 13.51
N ASN A 241 -27.31 1.32 12.29
CA ASN A 241 -25.92 1.66 12.04
C ASN A 241 -25.63 3.17 12.07
N ILE A 242 -26.66 4.02 11.95
CA ILE A 242 -26.48 5.48 11.92
C ILE A 242 -25.67 6.03 13.10
N PRO A 243 -25.91 5.62 14.37
CA PRO A 243 -25.10 6.08 15.49
C PRO A 243 -23.62 5.73 15.32
N LYS A 244 -23.32 4.49 14.90
CA LYS A 244 -21.95 4.03 14.67
C LYS A 244 -21.27 4.79 13.52
N LEU A 245 -21.99 4.97 12.40
CA LEU A 245 -21.52 5.76 11.26
C LEU A 245 -21.21 7.20 11.68
N THR A 246 -22.08 7.81 12.49
CA THR A 246 -21.89 9.17 13.00
C THR A 246 -20.61 9.30 13.80
N GLU A 247 -20.31 8.35 14.68
CA GLU A 247 -19.07 8.34 15.45
C GLU A 247 -17.83 8.16 14.56
N VAL A 248 -17.87 7.26 13.58
CA VAL A 248 -16.79 7.10 12.60
C VAL A 248 -16.56 8.39 11.80
N LEU A 249 -17.63 9.08 11.37
CA LEU A 249 -17.54 10.35 10.66
C LEU A 249 -16.91 11.45 11.52
N LYS A 250 -17.21 11.48 12.83
CA LYS A 250 -16.57 12.41 13.77
C LYS A 250 -15.08 12.11 13.92
N MET A 251 -14.70 10.83 14.00
CA MET A 251 -13.29 10.42 14.02
C MET A 251 -12.56 10.90 12.75
N ALA A 252 -13.18 10.69 11.58
CA ALA A 252 -12.64 11.16 10.30
C ALA A 252 -12.54 12.68 10.23
N ALA A 253 -13.53 13.42 10.75
CA ALA A 253 -13.50 14.88 10.79
C ALA A 253 -12.33 15.40 11.65
N ARG A 254 -12.07 14.75 12.79
CA ARG A 254 -10.98 15.12 13.71
C ARG A 254 -9.60 14.85 13.11
N SER A 255 -9.45 13.79 12.31
CA SER A 255 -8.15 13.42 11.72
C SER A 255 -7.70 14.38 10.61
N VAL A 256 -8.62 14.98 9.85
CA VAL A 256 -8.30 15.88 8.73
C VAL A 256 -8.41 17.38 9.05
N LYS A 257 -8.57 17.75 10.33
CA LYS A 257 -8.84 19.15 10.76
C LYS A 257 -7.88 20.17 10.14
N LYS A 258 -6.59 19.83 9.98
CA LYS A 258 -5.56 20.75 9.47
C LYS A 258 -5.44 20.75 7.96
N GLU A 259 -5.78 19.64 7.32
CA GLU A 259 -5.59 19.42 5.89
C GLU A 259 -6.75 20.00 5.09
N CYS A 260 -7.89 20.26 5.74
CA CYS A 260 -9.07 20.80 5.09
C CYS A 260 -9.50 19.94 3.88
N VAL A 261 -9.28 18.63 3.89
CA VAL A 261 -9.67 17.72 2.79
C VAL A 261 -10.92 16.95 3.19
N LEU A 262 -11.79 16.62 2.23
CA LEU A 262 -12.90 15.70 2.46
C LEU A 262 -12.35 14.26 2.53
N PRO A 263 -12.50 13.53 3.66
CA PRO A 263 -12.02 12.15 3.74
C PRO A 263 -12.75 11.26 2.73
N SER A 264 -12.02 10.35 2.08
CA SER A 264 -12.57 9.42 1.09
C SER A 264 -13.76 8.61 1.62
N VAL A 265 -13.70 8.19 2.88
CA VAL A 265 -14.79 7.47 3.58
C VAL A 265 -16.10 8.22 3.57
N VAL A 266 -16.08 9.54 3.71
CA VAL A 266 -17.31 10.33 3.73
C VAL A 266 -17.86 10.48 2.32
N LEU A 267 -16.98 10.67 1.33
CA LEU A 267 -17.38 10.76 -0.07
C LEU A 267 -17.95 9.44 -0.59
N ASP A 268 -17.34 8.31 -0.23
CA ASP A 268 -17.79 6.99 -0.66
C ASP A 268 -19.09 6.59 0.05
N LEU A 269 -19.29 6.95 1.33
CA LEU A 269 -20.60 6.83 1.99
C LEU A 269 -21.68 7.66 1.31
N LEU A 270 -21.38 8.90 0.91
CA LEU A 270 -22.33 9.73 0.18
C LEU A 270 -22.74 9.06 -1.14
N LYS A 271 -21.77 8.59 -1.93
CA LYS A 271 -22.03 7.85 -3.18
C LYS A 271 -22.86 6.59 -2.93
N LEU A 272 -22.55 5.83 -1.87
CA LEU A 272 -23.31 4.65 -1.49
C LEU A 272 -24.76 5.02 -1.13
N SER A 273 -24.96 6.10 -0.36
CA SER A 273 -26.28 6.55 0.05
C SER A 273 -27.18 6.96 -1.13
N LEU A 274 -26.58 7.50 -2.18
CA LEU A 274 -27.27 7.84 -3.42
C LEU A 274 -27.60 6.59 -4.24
N LYS A 275 -26.71 5.58 -4.24
CA LYS A 275 -26.90 4.32 -4.96
C LYS A 275 -27.98 3.42 -4.32
N GLU A 276 -28.08 3.44 -3.00
CA GLU A 276 -29.03 2.62 -2.22
C GLU A 276 -30.34 3.36 -1.87
N ASP A 277 -30.59 4.53 -2.47
CA ASP A 277 -31.73 5.41 -2.15
C ASP A 277 -31.88 5.73 -0.64
N SER A 278 -30.78 5.66 0.11
CA SER A 278 -30.71 5.90 1.57
C SER A 278 -30.19 7.30 1.94
N PHE A 279 -30.02 8.18 0.93
CA PHE A 279 -29.51 9.54 1.10
C PHE A 279 -30.26 10.35 2.17
N GLN A 280 -31.59 10.35 2.17
CA GLN A 280 -32.37 11.11 3.16
C GLN A 280 -32.12 10.62 4.59
N LEU A 281 -32.03 9.30 4.78
CA LEU A 281 -31.76 8.70 6.08
C LEU A 281 -30.34 9.04 6.56
N PHE A 282 -29.35 8.94 5.67
CA PHE A 282 -27.97 9.32 5.93
C PHE A 282 -27.84 10.81 6.26
N TRP A 283 -28.35 11.68 5.39
CA TRP A 283 -28.22 13.13 5.51
C TRP A 283 -28.90 13.66 6.77
N ASN A 284 -30.15 13.27 7.00
CA ASN A 284 -30.92 13.80 8.12
C ASN A 284 -30.39 13.29 9.46
N ASN A 285 -30.02 12.01 9.56
CA ASN A 285 -29.70 11.43 10.86
C ASN A 285 -28.20 11.46 11.18
N ALA A 286 -27.31 11.17 10.23
CA ALA A 286 -25.86 11.19 10.48
C ALA A 286 -25.27 12.59 10.34
N ILE A 287 -25.68 13.37 9.33
CA ILE A 287 -25.11 14.70 9.08
C ILE A 287 -25.80 15.77 9.92
N ILE A 288 -27.11 15.97 9.76
CA ILE A 288 -27.84 17.05 10.45
C ILE A 288 -27.95 16.78 11.95
N LYS A 289 -28.56 15.65 12.34
CA LYS A 289 -28.78 15.33 13.76
C LYS A 289 -27.51 14.85 14.48
N GLY A 290 -26.50 14.39 13.73
CA GLY A 290 -25.25 13.86 14.26
C GLY A 290 -24.12 14.89 14.26
N LEU A 291 -23.55 15.17 13.09
CA LEU A 291 -22.36 16.02 12.93
C LEU A 291 -22.63 17.52 13.19
N LEU A 292 -23.73 18.07 12.66
CA LEU A 292 -24.07 19.49 12.78
C LEU A 292 -24.67 19.86 14.14
N LYS A 293 -25.07 18.89 14.95
CA LYS A 293 -25.54 19.12 16.32
C LYS A 293 -24.40 19.35 17.32
N GLU A 294 -23.16 18.98 16.98
CA GLU A 294 -22.00 19.22 17.85
C GLU A 294 -21.64 20.70 17.99
N ALA A 295 -20.73 21.04 18.88
CA ALA A 295 -20.16 22.38 18.90
C ALA A 295 -19.44 22.69 17.56
N PRO A 296 -19.40 23.96 17.12
CA PRO A 296 -18.67 24.35 15.92
C PRO A 296 -17.25 23.82 15.92
N GLY A 297 -16.84 23.18 14.81
CA GLY A 297 -15.55 22.50 14.75
C GLY A 297 -15.35 21.65 13.50
N PRO A 298 -14.49 20.62 13.57
CA PRO A 298 -14.15 19.79 12.40
C PRO A 298 -15.36 19.11 11.76
N ALA A 299 -16.34 18.68 12.56
CA ALA A 299 -17.57 18.05 12.09
C ALA A 299 -18.43 18.98 11.20
N HIS A 300 -18.51 20.26 11.57
CA HIS A 300 -19.23 21.27 10.77
C HIS A 300 -18.54 21.51 9.44
N TYR A 301 -17.21 21.69 9.47
CA TYR A 301 -16.41 21.89 8.28
C TYR A 301 -16.55 20.74 7.27
N LEU A 302 -16.47 19.51 7.78
CA LEU A 302 -16.68 18.30 6.99
C LEU A 302 -18.09 18.26 6.39
N SER A 303 -19.12 18.62 7.17
CA SER A 303 -20.51 18.66 6.69
C SER A 303 -20.71 19.66 5.56
N PHE A 304 -20.14 20.85 5.64
CA PHE A 304 -20.21 21.86 4.57
C PHE A 304 -19.47 21.42 3.30
N ARG A 305 -18.28 20.80 3.43
CA ARG A 305 -17.58 20.23 2.28
C ARG A 305 -18.33 19.09 1.62
N LEU A 306 -18.96 18.25 2.45
CA LEU A 306 -19.80 17.16 1.96
C LEU A 306 -21.00 17.69 1.19
N LEU A 307 -21.64 18.77 1.67
CA LEU A 307 -22.72 19.45 0.94
C LEU A 307 -22.27 19.93 -0.44
N GLY A 308 -21.10 20.58 -0.52
CA GLY A 308 -20.52 20.98 -1.80
C GLY A 308 -20.30 19.80 -2.77
N SER A 309 -19.96 18.62 -2.25
CA SER A 309 -19.78 17.40 -3.04
C SER A 309 -21.10 16.71 -3.39
N ALA A 310 -22.14 16.87 -2.57
CA ALA A 310 -23.46 16.28 -2.78
C ALA A 310 -24.26 17.01 -3.87
N LEU A 311 -24.13 18.34 -3.95
CA LEU A 311 -24.94 19.16 -4.88
C LEU A 311 -24.85 18.71 -6.35
N PRO A 312 -23.66 18.52 -6.96
CA PRO A 312 -23.57 18.04 -8.34
C PRO A 312 -24.15 16.63 -8.53
N LEU A 313 -23.96 15.75 -7.53
CA LEU A 313 -24.40 14.36 -7.59
C LEU A 313 -25.93 14.23 -7.50
N CYS A 314 -26.55 15.03 -6.63
CA CYS A 314 -28.01 15.11 -6.50
C CYS A 314 -28.66 15.72 -7.74
N LEU A 315 -28.04 16.74 -8.35
CA LEU A 315 -28.53 17.32 -9.60
C LEU A 315 -28.55 16.28 -10.73
N GLN A 316 -27.52 15.44 -10.86
CA GLN A 316 -27.46 14.39 -11.86
C GLN A 316 -28.46 13.24 -11.62
N SER A 317 -28.65 12.81 -10.36
CA SER A 317 -29.61 11.76 -10.02
C SER A 317 -31.07 12.22 -10.14
N SER A 318 -31.37 13.46 -9.77
CA SER A 318 -32.66 14.12 -10.04
C SER A 318 -32.91 14.30 -11.53
N CYS A 319 -31.89 14.65 -12.32
CA CYS A 319 -32.02 14.76 -13.78
C CYS A 319 -32.30 13.39 -14.44
N ARG A 320 -31.70 12.30 -13.93
CA ARG A 320 -32.05 10.92 -14.34
C ARG A 320 -33.49 10.55 -13.99
N ARG A 321 -34.01 10.95 -12.81
CA ARG A 321 -35.44 10.75 -12.46
C ARG A 321 -36.38 11.57 -13.35
N CYS A 322 -35.96 12.74 -13.82
CA CYS A 322 -36.74 13.53 -14.80
C CYS A 322 -36.70 12.94 -16.23
N TYR A 323 -35.59 12.31 -16.63
CA TYR A 323 -35.46 11.70 -17.97
C TYR A 323 -36.07 10.29 -18.09
N LEU A 324 -36.10 9.51 -17.00
CA LEU A 324 -36.72 8.16 -16.95
C LEU A 324 -38.18 8.20 -16.47
N GLY A 325 -38.76 9.40 -16.33
CA GLY A 325 -40.20 9.61 -16.17
C GLY A 325 -40.94 9.53 -17.51
N ARG A 326 -40.91 8.36 -18.16
CA ARG A 326 -41.93 7.85 -19.08
C ARG A 326 -42.00 6.34 -18.97
#